data_AF-A0A955U594-F1
#
_entry.id   AF-A0A955U594-F1
#
_cell.length_a   1.000
_cell.length_b   1.000
_cell.length_c   1.000
_cell.angle_alpha   90.00
_cell.angle_beta   90.00
_cell.angle_gamma   90.00
#
_symmetry.space_group_name_H-M   'P 1'
#
loop_
_entity.id
_entity.type
_entity.pdbx_description
1 polymer ?
#
loop_
_entity_poly.entity_id
_entity_poly.type
_entity_poly.pdbx_seq_one_letter_code
_entity_poly.pdbx_strand_id
1 'polypeptide(L)'
;AGGRALTFVSGPWGGSGLALPTEEARRARGIPPMAPASALAAMDAGLAAPDADFAVLDATPERPSHPVLDGPGAVEHHLASDPDHAVDGRVVLAGTDQLIAAARMLELAALEAVRYPRAVSVEGASLAVRAVARDREISLLVDGVDALVARRGEPEPLTGDLGAARAACPTPHDVDAMLARFERHGLRIGPSRRLLARAWVGRERWVAELADGGTEGARLDACLWLGGEDLWSRAMPAGFERVTLPAMMDEVRWASVVRRSVQGDLARIDVDLFDAEQRPCGRLTGHALVRATEVRGLDPSAGVEAAAAWVTARAAALLGRDPASLTPDTELTDVGFDSMMGVELRNELTAAGVAVPLHVVVGAATPRQIAQAFASPVAPAEPVAPAPAEAPAEPATDLPATEQLSPLATHATAAFVGGVAGAVLLALLEWLAA
;
A
#
# COMPACT_ATOMS: atom_id res chain seq x y z
N ALA A 1 26.47 -12.24 12.10
CA ALA A 1 25.88 -13.56 11.82
C ALA A 1 25.05 -13.43 10.55
N GLY A 2 25.59 -13.88 9.42
CA GLY A 2 24.86 -13.89 8.14
C GLY A 2 24.16 -15.23 8.00
N GLY A 3 22.89 -15.31 8.41
CA GLY A 3 22.08 -16.51 8.19
C GLY A 3 21.85 -16.70 6.69
N ARG A 4 22.10 -17.91 6.18
CA ARG A 4 21.75 -18.28 4.80
C ARG A 4 20.27 -18.67 4.80
N ALA A 5 19.42 -17.85 4.19
CA ALA A 5 18.05 -18.23 3.91
C ALA A 5 18.01 -19.05 2.61
N LEU A 6 17.26 -20.15 2.61
CA LEU A 6 17.05 -20.99 1.43
C LEU A 6 15.55 -21.03 1.15
N THR A 7 15.15 -20.47 0.01
CA THR A 7 13.74 -20.44 -0.42
C THR A 7 13.52 -21.52 -1.47
N PHE A 8 12.58 -22.43 -1.20
CA PHE A 8 12.10 -23.42 -2.17
C PHE A 8 10.75 -22.98 -2.73
N VAL A 9 10.62 -22.94 -4.04
CA VAL A 9 9.36 -22.71 -4.75
C VAL A 9 9.10 -23.91 -5.64
N SER A 10 8.07 -24.70 -5.32
CA SER A 10 7.64 -25.82 -6.17
C SER A 10 6.31 -25.48 -6.85
N GLY A 11 6.29 -25.54 -8.18
CA GLY A 11 5.05 -25.54 -8.97
C GLY A 11 4.50 -26.96 -9.18
N PRO A 12 3.34 -27.13 -9.83
CA PRO A 12 2.76 -28.46 -10.06
C PRO A 12 3.70 -29.31 -10.91
N TRP A 13 4.01 -30.51 -10.40
CA TRP A 13 4.99 -31.47 -10.93
C TRP A 13 4.56 -32.15 -12.26
N GLY A 14 3.56 -31.59 -12.95
CA GLY A 14 2.93 -32.17 -14.14
C GLY A 14 3.29 -31.53 -15.48
N GLY A 15 4.31 -30.67 -15.55
CA GLY A 15 4.76 -30.06 -16.81
C GLY A 15 3.84 -28.98 -17.38
N SER A 16 2.84 -28.52 -16.61
CA SER A 16 1.85 -27.52 -17.02
C SER A 16 1.51 -26.55 -15.89
N GLY A 17 2.54 -25.96 -15.27
CA GLY A 17 2.37 -24.89 -14.28
C GLY A 17 3.31 -23.71 -14.50
N LEU A 18 3.18 -22.71 -13.64
CA LEU A 18 3.90 -21.42 -13.52
C LEU A 18 5.44 -21.42 -13.75
N ALA A 19 6.04 -22.58 -14.03
CA ALA A 19 7.45 -22.76 -14.23
C ALA A 19 7.94 -22.49 -15.66
N LEU A 20 7.19 -22.72 -16.74
CA LEU A 20 7.81 -22.71 -18.10
C LEU A 20 8.44 -21.35 -18.49
N PRO A 21 7.73 -20.21 -18.42
CA PRO A 21 8.31 -18.91 -18.74
C PRO A 21 9.43 -18.51 -17.75
N THR A 22 9.26 -18.90 -16.49
CA THR A 22 10.19 -18.61 -15.38
C THR A 22 11.47 -19.45 -15.48
N GLU A 23 11.37 -20.67 -16.01
CA GLU A 23 12.44 -21.62 -16.23
C GLU A 23 13.30 -21.20 -17.42
N GLU A 24 12.68 -20.75 -18.51
CA GLU A 24 13.40 -20.15 -19.65
C GLU A 24 14.18 -18.90 -19.22
N ALA A 25 13.56 -18.00 -18.46
CA ALA A 25 14.22 -16.80 -17.93
C ALA A 25 15.38 -17.13 -16.97
N ARG A 26 15.25 -18.18 -16.13
CA ARG A 26 16.31 -18.63 -15.22
C ARG A 26 17.48 -19.29 -15.97
N ARG A 27 17.18 -20.11 -16.98
CA ARG A 27 18.20 -20.69 -17.87
C ARG A 27 18.96 -19.60 -18.63
N ALA A 28 18.27 -18.57 -19.11
CA ALA A 28 18.90 -17.42 -19.76
C ALA A 28 19.87 -16.65 -18.85
N ARG A 29 19.69 -16.75 -17.52
CA ARG A 29 20.58 -16.17 -16.49
C ARG A 29 21.64 -17.14 -15.99
N GLY A 30 21.78 -18.32 -16.60
CA GLY A 30 22.76 -19.34 -16.19
C GLY A 30 22.41 -20.07 -14.89
N ILE A 31 21.16 -20.01 -14.45
CA ILE A 31 20.67 -20.67 -13.24
C ILE A 31 19.78 -21.83 -13.69
N PRO A 32 20.34 -23.03 -13.96
CA PRO A 32 19.54 -24.16 -14.37
C PRO A 32 18.61 -24.61 -13.22
N PRO A 33 17.44 -25.19 -13.53
CA PRO A 33 16.60 -25.81 -12.51
C PRO A 33 17.39 -26.89 -11.76
N MET A 34 17.25 -26.90 -10.44
CA MET A 34 17.87 -27.91 -9.58
C MET A 34 17.27 -29.28 -9.91
N ALA A 35 18.12 -30.31 -10.03
CA ALA A 35 17.63 -31.68 -10.22
C ALA A 35 16.73 -32.07 -9.03
N PRO A 36 15.60 -32.78 -9.24
CA PRO A 36 14.66 -33.12 -8.16
C PRO A 36 15.32 -33.80 -6.95
N ALA A 37 16.26 -34.72 -7.19
CA ALA A 37 17.01 -35.38 -6.12
C ALA A 37 17.88 -34.40 -5.31
N SER A 38 18.48 -33.40 -5.97
CA SER A 38 19.26 -32.36 -5.31
C SER A 38 18.36 -31.39 -4.53
N ALA A 39 17.15 -31.10 -5.02
CA ALA A 39 16.17 -30.28 -4.31
C ALA A 39 15.67 -30.96 -3.04
N LEU A 40 15.35 -32.27 -3.11
CA LEU A 40 14.97 -33.06 -1.94
C LEU A 40 16.12 -33.16 -0.93
N ALA A 41 17.34 -33.43 -1.37
CA ALA A 41 18.51 -33.47 -0.49
C ALA A 41 18.80 -32.12 0.19
N ALA A 42 18.61 -31.00 -0.52
CA ALA A 42 18.76 -29.68 0.05
C ALA A 42 17.64 -29.35 1.06
N MET A 43 16.41 -29.82 0.79
CA MET A 43 15.29 -29.68 1.72
C MET A 43 15.52 -30.50 3.00
N ASP A 44 15.94 -31.76 2.87
CA ASP A 44 16.29 -32.62 4.01
C ASP A 44 17.41 -32.00 4.85
N ALA A 45 18.46 -31.47 4.20
CA ALA A 45 19.56 -30.79 4.87
C ALA A 45 19.11 -29.52 5.60
N GLY A 46 18.17 -28.76 5.01
CA GLY A 46 17.54 -27.63 5.67
C GLY A 46 16.76 -28.07 6.90
N LEU A 47 15.85 -29.04 6.74
CA LEU A 47 14.97 -29.54 7.81
C LEU A 47 15.75 -30.14 8.99
N ALA A 48 16.93 -30.69 8.73
CA ALA A 48 17.81 -31.23 9.75
C ALA A 48 18.66 -30.16 10.49
N ALA A 49 18.66 -28.91 10.03
CA ALA A 49 19.42 -27.85 10.67
C ALA A 49 18.72 -27.38 11.97
N PRO A 50 19.44 -27.30 13.11
CA PRO A 50 18.85 -27.05 14.42
C PRO A 50 18.20 -25.67 14.59
N ASP A 51 18.55 -24.71 13.72
CA ASP A 51 18.09 -23.32 13.76
C ASP A 51 17.22 -22.94 12.55
N ALA A 52 16.66 -23.92 11.84
CA ALA A 52 15.88 -23.64 10.64
C ALA A 52 14.39 -23.42 10.95
N ASP A 53 13.89 -22.23 10.56
CA ASP A 53 12.47 -21.90 10.55
C ASP A 53 11.87 -22.19 9.16
N PHE A 54 10.74 -22.90 9.12
CA PHE A 54 10.05 -23.25 7.88
C PHE A 54 8.63 -22.67 7.84
N ALA A 55 8.25 -22.14 6.68
CA ALA A 55 6.88 -21.80 6.35
C ALA A 55 6.50 -22.50 5.04
N VAL A 56 5.34 -23.15 5.03
CA VAL A 56 4.74 -23.73 3.82
C VAL A 56 3.64 -22.77 3.36
N LEU A 57 3.77 -22.25 2.14
CA LEU A 57 2.76 -21.40 1.51
C LEU A 57 2.02 -22.23 0.46
N ASP A 58 0.73 -22.51 0.70
CA ASP A 58 -0.17 -23.05 -0.31
C ASP A 58 -0.73 -21.89 -1.14
N ALA A 59 -0.34 -21.83 -2.42
CA ALA A 59 -0.75 -20.77 -3.33
C ALA A 59 -1.57 -21.37 -4.48
N THR A 60 -2.89 -21.25 -4.41
CA THR A 60 -3.77 -21.55 -5.54
C THR A 60 -3.77 -20.39 -6.55
N PRO A 61 -3.58 -20.66 -7.85
CA PRO A 61 -3.44 -19.63 -8.88
C PRO A 61 -4.74 -18.90 -9.24
N GLU A 62 -5.90 -19.39 -8.78
CA GLU A 62 -7.18 -18.73 -8.99
C GLU A 62 -7.48 -17.75 -7.85
N ARG A 63 -6.95 -16.53 -8.00
CA ARG A 63 -7.00 -15.42 -7.03
C ARG A 63 -6.31 -15.76 -5.71
N PRO A 64 -5.21 -15.06 -5.35
CA PRO A 64 -4.95 -14.85 -3.94
C PRO A 64 -6.05 -13.92 -3.44
N SER A 65 -7.21 -14.46 -3.03
CA SER A 65 -7.73 -13.96 -1.78
C SER A 65 -6.56 -14.16 -0.83
N HIS A 66 -6.01 -13.06 -0.27
CA HIS A 66 -5.28 -13.19 0.99
C HIS A 66 -6.09 -14.19 1.80
N PRO A 67 -5.49 -15.30 2.30
CA PRO A 67 -6.27 -16.25 3.06
C PRO A 67 -6.98 -15.41 4.09
N VAL A 68 -8.31 -15.32 3.93
CA VAL A 68 -9.19 -14.64 4.84
C VAL A 68 -9.24 -15.59 6.00
N LEU A 69 -8.12 -15.66 6.72
CA LEU A 69 -8.06 -16.25 8.01
C LEU A 69 -8.85 -15.25 8.84
N ASP A 70 -9.96 -15.72 9.38
CA ASP A 70 -10.65 -15.14 10.51
C ASP A 70 -9.68 -15.12 11.70
N GLY A 71 -8.61 -14.34 11.56
CA GLY A 71 -7.66 -14.08 12.60
C GLY A 71 -8.39 -13.33 13.71
N PRO A 72 -8.09 -13.63 14.98
CA PRO A 72 -8.63 -12.86 16.09
C PRO A 72 -8.31 -11.37 15.87
N GLY A 73 -9.35 -10.53 15.76
CA GLY A 73 -9.20 -9.08 15.62
C GLY A 73 -9.75 -8.44 14.34
N ALA A 74 -10.33 -9.21 13.42
CA ALA A 74 -11.08 -8.62 12.31
C ALA A 74 -12.42 -8.06 12.81
N VAL A 75 -12.67 -6.76 12.61
CA VAL A 75 -13.94 -6.11 12.92
C VAL A 75 -14.62 -5.76 11.61
N GLU A 76 -15.89 -6.11 11.47
CA GLU A 76 -16.72 -5.74 10.32
C GLU A 76 -17.60 -4.54 10.68
N HIS A 77 -17.74 -3.60 9.75
CA HIS A 77 -18.57 -2.43 9.90
C HIS A 77 -19.21 -2.06 8.56
N HIS A 78 -20.36 -1.40 8.58
CA HIS A 78 -20.99 -0.90 7.37
C HIS A 78 -20.83 0.61 7.29
N LEU A 79 -20.15 1.08 6.24
CA LEU A 79 -20.10 2.51 5.93
C LEU A 79 -21.26 2.87 5.02
N ALA A 80 -22.09 3.80 5.47
CA ALA A 80 -23.18 4.32 4.65
C ALA A 80 -22.61 5.04 3.43
N SER A 81 -23.22 4.79 2.27
CA SER A 81 -22.98 5.63 1.10
C SER A 81 -23.45 7.05 1.43
N ASP A 82 -22.65 8.05 1.11
CA ASP A 82 -23.08 9.43 1.24
C ASP A 82 -23.36 10.02 -0.14
N PRO A 83 -24.63 10.14 -0.56
CA PRO A 83 -24.94 10.73 -1.85
C PRO A 83 -24.43 12.18 -1.94
N ASP A 84 -24.22 12.87 -0.82
CA ASP A 84 -23.66 14.21 -0.81
C ASP A 84 -22.15 14.23 -1.11
N HIS A 85 -21.49 13.07 -1.26
CA HIS A 85 -20.13 12.97 -1.78
C HIS A 85 -20.11 12.20 -3.10
N ALA A 86 -19.98 12.94 -4.20
CA ALA A 86 -19.81 12.31 -5.51
C ALA A 86 -18.70 12.96 -6.32
N VAL A 87 -17.96 12.13 -7.07
CA VAL A 87 -16.96 12.57 -8.05
C VAL A 87 -17.42 12.13 -9.43
N ASP A 88 -17.55 13.07 -10.36
CA ASP A 88 -18.05 12.83 -11.72
C ASP A 88 -19.40 12.08 -11.74
N GLY A 89 -20.28 12.40 -10.79
CA GLY A 89 -21.61 11.80 -10.66
C GLY A 89 -21.63 10.39 -10.03
N ARG A 90 -20.48 9.83 -9.64
CA ARG A 90 -20.40 8.57 -8.90
C ARG A 90 -20.25 8.83 -7.41
N VAL A 91 -21.06 8.16 -6.60
CA VAL A 91 -20.91 8.21 -5.13
C VAL A 91 -19.64 7.48 -4.73
N VAL A 92 -18.75 8.20 -4.04
CA VAL A 92 -17.47 7.67 -3.59
C VAL A 92 -17.43 7.66 -2.07
N LEU A 93 -16.81 6.63 -1.50
CA LEU A 93 -16.51 6.61 -0.08
C LEU A 93 -15.29 7.48 0.17
N ALA A 94 -15.47 8.58 0.91
CA ALA A 94 -14.38 9.51 1.18
C ALA A 94 -13.22 8.84 1.92
N GLY A 95 -11.99 9.20 1.57
CA GLY A 95 -10.82 8.72 2.30
C GLY A 95 -10.87 9.08 3.79
N THR A 96 -11.49 10.20 4.16
CA THR A 96 -11.66 10.60 5.57
C THR A 96 -12.64 9.70 6.31
N ASP A 97 -13.74 9.27 5.69
CA ASP A 97 -14.66 8.30 6.29
C ASP A 97 -13.97 6.95 6.50
N GLN A 98 -13.17 6.49 5.52
CA GLN A 98 -12.35 5.28 5.64
C GLN A 98 -11.34 5.38 6.80
N LEU A 99 -10.67 6.52 6.93
CA LEU A 99 -9.69 6.77 7.99
C LEU A 99 -10.33 6.76 9.38
N ILE A 100 -11.45 7.47 9.54
CA ILE A 100 -12.21 7.49 10.79
C ILE A 100 -12.70 6.07 11.12
N ALA A 101 -13.29 5.36 10.15
CA ALA A 101 -13.75 4.00 10.35
C ALA A 101 -12.64 3.07 10.84
N ALA A 102 -11.49 3.06 10.14
CA ALA A 102 -10.34 2.24 10.51
C ALA A 102 -9.83 2.57 11.93
N ALA A 103 -9.74 3.86 12.28
CA ALA A 103 -9.31 4.28 13.60
C ALA A 103 -10.29 3.88 14.71
N ARG A 104 -11.60 4.05 14.49
CA ARG A 104 -12.64 3.73 15.49
C ARG A 104 -12.79 2.22 15.68
N MET A 105 -12.79 1.44 14.60
CA MET A 105 -12.92 -0.02 14.66
C MET A 105 -11.78 -0.69 15.43
N LEU A 106 -10.60 -0.05 15.45
CA LEU A 106 -9.40 -0.57 16.12
C LEU A 106 -9.02 0.22 17.38
N GLU A 107 -9.88 1.15 17.82
CA GLU A 107 -9.68 2.01 19.00
C GLU A 107 -8.32 2.74 18.99
N LEU A 108 -7.95 3.31 17.84
CA LEU A 108 -6.67 3.98 17.62
C LEU A 108 -6.81 5.50 17.69
N ALA A 109 -6.01 6.11 18.56
CA ALA A 109 -5.88 7.57 18.63
C ALA A 109 -4.92 8.14 17.57
N ALA A 110 -3.97 7.33 17.09
CA ALA A 110 -2.96 7.75 16.14
C ALA A 110 -2.63 6.68 15.08
N LEU A 111 -2.38 7.15 13.86
CA LEU A 111 -2.03 6.37 12.69
C LEU A 111 -0.83 7.01 11.98
N GLU A 112 0.00 6.19 11.36
CA GLU A 112 1.19 6.59 10.61
C GLU A 112 1.18 5.97 9.22
N ALA A 113 1.90 6.61 8.28
CA ALA A 113 2.06 6.14 6.92
C ALA A 113 0.72 5.72 6.25
N VAL A 114 -0.33 6.51 6.49
CA VAL A 114 -1.67 6.27 5.94
C VAL A 114 -1.62 6.45 4.43
N ARG A 115 -2.13 5.48 3.69
CA ARG A 115 -2.22 5.48 2.23
C ARG A 115 -3.60 5.01 1.80
N TYR A 116 -4.06 5.53 0.67
CA TYR A 116 -5.26 5.08 0.00
C TYR A 116 -4.87 4.42 -1.33
N PRO A 117 -4.61 3.10 -1.35
CA PRO A 117 -4.18 2.43 -2.57
C PRO A 117 -5.20 2.55 -3.71
N ARG A 118 -6.49 2.72 -3.38
CA ARG A 118 -7.57 2.80 -4.36
C ARG A 118 -8.70 3.70 -3.88
N ALA A 119 -9.31 4.43 -4.82
CA ALA A 119 -10.61 5.05 -4.59
C ALA A 119 -11.73 4.00 -4.54
N VAL A 120 -12.59 4.11 -3.53
CA VAL A 120 -13.71 3.18 -3.33
C VAL A 120 -14.99 3.82 -3.84
N SER A 121 -15.53 3.25 -4.92
CA SER A 121 -16.89 3.59 -5.39
C SER A 121 -17.91 2.79 -4.60
N VAL A 122 -19.02 3.40 -4.22
CA VAL A 122 -20.10 2.72 -3.50
C VAL A 122 -21.29 2.53 -4.43
N GLU A 123 -21.59 1.28 -4.75
CA GLU A 123 -22.82 0.91 -5.44
C GLU A 123 -23.87 0.48 -4.41
N GLY A 124 -24.83 1.36 -4.10
CA GLY A 124 -25.89 1.10 -3.13
C GLY A 124 -25.82 1.98 -1.89
N ALA A 125 -26.57 1.61 -0.85
CA ALA A 125 -26.77 2.44 0.34
C ALA A 125 -25.67 2.29 1.41
N SER A 126 -24.89 1.21 1.36
CA SER A 126 -23.84 0.92 2.34
C SER A 126 -22.81 -0.04 1.77
N LEU A 127 -21.61 0.00 2.33
CA LEU A 127 -20.48 -0.84 1.95
C LEU A 127 -19.95 -1.55 3.20
N ALA A 128 -19.82 -2.87 3.15
CA ALA A 128 -19.16 -3.62 4.21
C ALA A 128 -17.65 -3.34 4.15
N VAL A 129 -17.08 -2.94 5.28
CA VAL A 129 -15.66 -2.72 5.45
C VAL A 129 -15.14 -3.58 6.59
N ARG A 130 -13.92 -4.07 6.44
CA ARG A 130 -13.27 -4.89 7.45
C ARG A 130 -11.94 -4.30 7.83
N ALA A 131 -11.75 -3.98 9.10
CA ALA A 131 -10.46 -3.57 9.62
C ALA A 131 -9.68 -4.82 10.07
N VAL A 132 -8.44 -4.92 9.63
CA VAL A 132 -7.51 -6.00 10.02
C VAL A 132 -6.24 -5.35 10.54
N ALA A 133 -5.82 -5.74 11.75
CA ALA A 133 -4.55 -5.33 12.31
C ALA A 133 -3.59 -6.53 12.37
N ARG A 134 -2.36 -6.36 11.87
CA ARG A 134 -1.27 -7.34 11.95
C ARG A 134 -0.03 -6.64 12.46
N ASP A 135 0.38 -6.96 13.68
CA ASP A 135 1.46 -6.28 14.40
C ASP A 135 1.24 -4.77 14.48
N ARG A 136 1.96 -4.01 13.66
CA ARG A 136 1.84 -2.55 13.55
C ARG A 136 1.09 -2.11 12.29
N GLU A 137 0.81 -3.00 11.36
CA GLU A 137 0.14 -2.68 10.10
C GLU A 137 -1.38 -2.83 10.23
N ILE A 138 -2.10 -1.93 9.55
CA ILE A 138 -3.54 -1.82 9.59
C ILE A 138 -4.02 -1.73 8.15
N SER A 139 -5.00 -2.57 7.83
CA SER A 139 -5.70 -2.55 6.54
C SER A 139 -7.19 -2.36 6.78
N LEU A 140 -7.80 -1.42 6.05
CA LEU A 140 -9.25 -1.39 5.85
C LEU A 140 -9.56 -2.02 4.50
N LEU A 141 -10.26 -3.14 4.53
CA LEU A 141 -10.62 -3.92 3.36
C LEU A 141 -12.04 -3.58 2.92
N VAL A 142 -12.23 -3.42 1.62
CA VAL A 142 -13.53 -3.35 0.93
C VAL A 142 -13.56 -4.49 -0.06
N ASP A 143 -14.55 -5.39 0.05
CA ASP A 143 -14.64 -6.59 -0.80
C ASP A 143 -13.34 -7.41 -0.87
N GLY A 144 -12.59 -7.43 0.24
CA GLY A 144 -11.30 -8.13 0.36
C GLY A 144 -10.09 -7.40 -0.21
N VAL A 145 -10.25 -6.17 -0.70
CA VAL A 145 -9.17 -5.34 -1.27
C VAL A 145 -8.84 -4.18 -0.33
N ASP A 146 -7.57 -3.84 -0.17
CA ASP A 146 -7.12 -2.70 0.63
C ASP A 146 -7.65 -1.37 0.08
N ALA A 147 -8.56 -0.74 0.82
CA ALA A 147 -9.04 0.61 0.60
C ALA A 147 -8.16 1.65 1.31
N LEU A 148 -7.68 1.29 2.50
CA LEU A 148 -6.73 2.08 3.28
C LEU A 148 -5.69 1.14 3.90
N VAL A 149 -4.43 1.56 3.86
CA VAL A 149 -3.33 0.92 4.59
C VAL A 149 -2.67 1.95 5.49
N ALA A 150 -2.38 1.58 6.72
CA ALA A 150 -1.73 2.45 7.70
C ALA A 150 -0.88 1.64 8.68
N ARG A 151 -0.19 2.33 9.56
CA ARG A 151 0.49 1.78 10.72
C ARG A 151 -0.08 2.36 12.01
N ARG A 152 -0.09 1.58 13.09
CA ARG A 152 -0.39 2.09 14.43
C ARG A 152 0.69 3.11 14.81
N GLY A 153 0.26 4.34 15.07
CA GLY A 153 1.13 5.42 15.55
C GLY A 153 1.01 5.63 17.06
N GLU A 154 1.89 6.46 17.59
CA GLU A 154 1.76 7.03 18.93
C GLU A 154 1.23 8.48 18.84
N PRO A 155 0.31 8.90 19.71
CA PRO A 155 -0.17 10.28 19.74
C PRO A 155 1.00 11.25 19.97
N GLU A 156 1.13 12.26 19.11
CA GLU A 156 2.12 13.32 19.31
C GLU A 156 1.55 14.45 20.19
N PRO A 157 2.40 15.15 20.96
CA PRO A 157 1.98 16.34 21.68
C PRO A 157 1.38 17.39 20.72
N LEU A 158 0.14 17.77 20.99
CA LEU A 158 -0.56 18.77 20.20
C LEU A 158 -0.10 20.18 20.61
N THR A 159 0.59 20.87 19.71
CA THR A 159 1.26 22.17 19.98
C THR A 159 0.70 23.33 19.16
N GLY A 160 -0.40 23.12 18.44
CA GLY A 160 -1.03 24.16 17.62
C GLY A 160 -1.51 25.35 18.46
N ASP A 161 -1.37 26.56 17.92
CA ASP A 161 -1.88 27.81 18.49
C ASP A 161 -2.86 28.46 17.49
N LEU A 162 -4.16 28.39 17.80
CA LEU A 162 -5.21 28.95 16.95
C LEU A 162 -5.13 30.48 16.90
N GLY A 163 -4.73 31.15 17.98
CA GLY A 163 -4.60 32.59 18.05
C GLY A 163 -3.54 33.09 17.07
N ALA A 164 -2.35 32.48 17.10
CA ALA A 164 -1.29 32.75 16.14
C ALA A 164 -1.71 32.40 14.70
N ALA A 165 -2.42 31.28 14.50
CA ALA A 165 -2.92 30.88 13.19
C ALA A 165 -3.89 31.92 12.60
N ARG A 166 -4.84 32.43 13.41
CA ARG A 166 -5.80 33.46 13.00
C ARG A 166 -5.11 34.78 12.68
N ALA A 167 -4.11 35.18 13.47
CA ALA A 167 -3.33 36.39 13.20
C ALA A 167 -2.59 36.33 11.85
N ALA A 168 -2.19 35.13 11.42
CA ALA A 168 -1.54 34.92 10.12
C ALA A 168 -2.51 34.86 8.92
N CYS A 169 -3.83 34.82 9.16
CA CYS A 169 -4.88 34.72 8.14
C CYS A 169 -5.88 35.89 8.26
N PRO A 170 -5.50 37.12 7.86
CA PRO A 170 -6.34 38.29 8.07
C PRO A 170 -7.50 38.42 7.07
N THR A 171 -7.41 37.75 5.92
CA THR A 171 -8.34 37.96 4.80
C THR A 171 -9.47 36.94 4.82
N PRO A 172 -10.75 37.35 4.89
CA PRO A 172 -11.88 36.43 4.75
C PRO A 172 -11.82 35.68 3.41
N HIS A 173 -12.16 34.40 3.43
CA HIS A 173 -12.20 33.53 2.27
C HIS A 173 -13.66 33.20 1.91
N ASP A 174 -14.01 33.31 0.63
CA ASP A 174 -15.36 33.03 0.12
C ASP A 174 -15.54 31.51 -0.04
N VAL A 175 -16.07 30.88 1.02
CA VAL A 175 -16.31 29.43 1.08
C VAL A 175 -17.29 28.97 0.01
N ASP A 176 -18.36 29.73 -0.25
CA ASP A 176 -19.35 29.35 -1.26
C ASP A 176 -18.76 29.38 -2.67
N ALA A 177 -17.97 30.40 -2.99
CA ALA A 177 -17.25 30.46 -4.26
C ALA A 177 -16.20 29.35 -4.41
N MET A 178 -15.55 28.94 -3.32
CA MET A 178 -14.65 27.78 -3.31
C MET A 178 -15.41 26.48 -3.59
N LEU A 179 -16.49 26.19 -2.86
CA LEU A 179 -17.30 24.99 -3.06
C LEU A 179 -17.92 24.94 -4.47
N ALA A 180 -18.43 26.06 -4.97
CA ALA A 180 -18.96 26.15 -6.33
C ALA A 180 -17.88 25.89 -7.40
N ARG A 181 -16.60 26.19 -7.12
CA ARG A 181 -15.48 25.81 -8.00
C ARG A 181 -15.25 24.30 -7.99
N PHE A 182 -15.29 23.64 -6.83
CA PHE A 182 -15.19 22.17 -6.76
C PHE A 182 -16.28 21.47 -7.55
N GLU A 183 -17.52 21.95 -7.45
CA GLU A 183 -18.66 21.40 -8.21
C GLU A 183 -18.46 21.54 -9.72
N ARG A 184 -17.95 22.68 -10.20
CA ARG A 184 -17.61 22.85 -11.62
C ARG A 184 -16.53 21.88 -12.11
N HIS A 185 -15.71 21.35 -11.21
CA HIS A 185 -14.69 20.35 -11.51
C HIS A 185 -15.13 18.90 -11.25
N GLY A 186 -16.42 18.68 -11.02
CA GLY A 186 -17.02 17.36 -10.88
C GLY A 186 -17.02 16.79 -9.46
N LEU A 187 -16.52 17.54 -8.46
CA LEU A 187 -16.65 17.16 -7.05
C LEU A 187 -17.92 17.77 -6.47
N ARG A 188 -18.96 16.95 -6.29
CA ARG A 188 -20.20 17.34 -5.64
C ARG A 188 -20.05 17.18 -4.13
N ILE A 189 -20.23 18.29 -3.41
CA ILE A 189 -20.25 18.35 -1.95
C ILE A 189 -21.65 18.84 -1.53
N GLY A 190 -22.51 17.90 -1.18
CA GLY A 190 -23.87 18.17 -0.75
C GLY A 190 -23.95 18.71 0.68
N PRO A 191 -25.16 19.09 1.13
CA PRO A 191 -25.37 19.85 2.37
C PRO A 191 -24.79 19.18 3.62
N SER A 192 -24.83 17.84 3.73
CA SER A 192 -24.31 17.12 4.90
C SER A 192 -22.79 17.31 5.10
N ARG A 193 -22.08 17.69 4.04
CA ARG A 193 -20.62 17.87 4.01
C ARG A 193 -20.18 19.32 3.97
N ARG A 194 -21.10 20.27 3.77
CA ARG A 194 -20.80 21.71 3.76
C ARG A 194 -20.66 22.26 5.18
N LEU A 195 -19.64 21.77 5.88
CA LEU A 195 -19.40 22.09 7.29
C LEU A 195 -18.46 23.28 7.48
N LEU A 196 -17.91 23.86 6.42
CA LEU A 196 -17.12 25.09 6.51
C LEU A 196 -18.06 26.29 6.71
N ALA A 197 -18.15 26.81 7.93
CA ALA A 197 -18.99 27.96 8.24
C ALA A 197 -18.35 29.28 7.80
N ARG A 198 -17.06 29.45 8.15
CA ARG A 198 -16.25 30.63 7.82
C ARG A 198 -14.82 30.20 7.59
N ALA A 199 -14.12 30.89 6.70
CA ALA A 199 -12.70 30.67 6.47
C ALA A 199 -11.95 31.99 6.28
N TRP A 200 -10.67 31.97 6.61
CA TRP A 200 -9.73 33.05 6.41
C TRP A 200 -8.44 32.51 5.83
N VAL A 201 -7.82 33.29 4.95
CA VAL A 201 -6.61 32.92 4.21
C VAL A 201 -5.47 33.90 4.48
N GLY A 202 -4.28 33.34 4.64
CA GLY A 202 -2.99 34.01 4.68
C GLY A 202 -2.13 33.56 3.50
N ARG A 203 -0.81 33.80 3.56
CA ARG A 203 0.09 33.48 2.45
C ARG A 203 0.20 31.97 2.16
N GLU A 204 0.36 31.17 3.22
CA GLU A 204 0.57 29.70 3.15
C GLU A 204 -0.29 28.97 4.18
N ARG A 205 -1.28 29.67 4.73
CA ARG A 205 -2.11 29.19 5.84
C ARG A 205 -3.56 29.55 5.59
N TRP A 206 -4.44 28.66 6.01
CA TRP A 206 -5.88 28.87 6.10
C TRP A 206 -6.32 28.57 7.54
N VAL A 207 -7.35 29.26 7.98
CA VAL A 207 -8.06 28.94 9.21
C VAL A 207 -9.54 28.87 8.88
N ALA A 208 -10.23 27.88 9.39
CA ALA A 208 -11.67 27.79 9.26
C ALA A 208 -12.36 27.47 10.58
N GLU A 209 -13.59 27.95 10.65
CA GLU A 209 -14.59 27.59 11.65
C GLU A 209 -15.55 26.58 11.02
N LEU A 210 -15.84 25.52 11.75
CA LEU A 210 -16.72 24.45 11.31
C LEU A 210 -18.12 24.64 11.91
N ALA A 211 -19.14 24.46 11.09
CA ALA A 211 -20.53 24.35 11.52
C ALA A 211 -20.77 23.07 12.33
N ASP A 212 -21.89 23.03 13.05
CA ASP A 212 -22.35 21.81 13.73
C ASP A 212 -22.96 20.80 12.75
N GLY A 213 -22.96 19.52 13.15
CA GLY A 213 -23.53 18.42 12.36
C GLY A 213 -22.55 17.72 11.42
N GLY A 214 -23.11 16.99 10.46
CA GLY A 214 -22.39 16.10 9.54
C GLY A 214 -21.85 14.82 10.19
N THR A 215 -21.21 13.97 9.40
CA THR A 215 -20.50 12.78 9.91
C THR A 215 -19.11 13.16 10.43
N GLU A 216 -18.50 12.29 11.23
CA GLU A 216 -17.10 12.47 11.67
C GLU A 216 -16.15 12.65 10.47
N GLY A 217 -16.31 11.83 9.42
CA GLY A 217 -15.49 11.91 8.21
C GLY A 217 -15.78 13.17 7.39
N ALA A 218 -17.04 13.60 7.26
CA ALA A 218 -17.39 14.87 6.61
C ALA A 218 -16.75 16.08 7.30
N ARG A 219 -16.67 16.06 8.64
CA ARG A 219 -16.01 17.11 9.42
C ARG A 219 -14.51 17.13 9.20
N LEU A 220 -13.87 15.98 9.09
CA LEU A 220 -12.46 15.92 8.74
C LEU A 220 -12.21 16.40 7.30
N ASP A 221 -13.05 15.97 6.37
CA ASP A 221 -13.01 16.36 4.95
C ASP A 221 -13.13 17.89 4.81
N ALA A 222 -13.98 18.53 5.64
CA ALA A 222 -14.10 19.98 5.81
C ALA A 222 -12.76 20.68 5.98
N CYS A 223 -11.93 20.13 6.86
CA CYS A 223 -10.62 20.68 7.15
C CYS A 223 -9.65 20.53 5.96
N LEU A 224 -9.75 19.45 5.18
CA LEU A 224 -8.80 19.14 4.10
C LEU A 224 -9.03 20.01 2.85
N TRP A 225 -10.27 20.38 2.54
CA TRP A 225 -10.59 21.15 1.33
C TRP A 225 -9.88 22.51 1.24
N LEU A 226 -9.62 23.16 2.37
CA LEU A 226 -8.95 24.47 2.41
C LEU A 226 -7.53 24.43 1.84
N GLY A 227 -6.81 23.33 2.07
CA GLY A 227 -5.43 23.18 1.59
C GLY A 227 -5.34 22.89 0.09
N GLY A 228 -6.41 22.33 -0.48
CA GLY A 228 -6.49 21.88 -1.87
C GLY A 228 -7.03 22.92 -2.84
N GLU A 229 -7.30 24.16 -2.40
CA GLU A 229 -7.91 25.19 -3.24
C GLU A 229 -7.17 25.32 -4.57
N ASP A 230 -5.84 25.43 -4.57
CA ASP A 230 -5.06 25.64 -5.81
C ASP A 230 -4.84 24.40 -6.68
N LEU A 231 -5.21 23.21 -6.21
CA LEU A 231 -5.06 21.95 -6.95
C LEU A 231 -6.27 21.66 -7.84
N TRP A 232 -6.75 22.69 -8.54
CA TRP A 232 -8.02 22.76 -9.28
C TRP A 232 -8.23 21.65 -10.32
N SER A 233 -8.63 20.45 -9.88
CA SER A 233 -9.74 19.63 -10.39
C SER A 233 -9.73 18.26 -9.74
N ARG A 234 -10.34 18.17 -8.55
CA ARG A 234 -10.56 16.94 -7.79
C ARG A 234 -9.39 16.55 -6.87
N ALA A 235 -8.88 17.42 -6.03
CA ALA A 235 -7.90 16.99 -5.04
C ALA A 235 -8.48 15.86 -4.16
N MET A 236 -7.83 14.71 -4.12
CA MET A 236 -8.19 13.56 -3.29
C MET A 236 -7.04 13.29 -2.30
N PRO A 237 -7.39 12.85 -1.09
CA PRO A 237 -6.39 12.41 -0.13
C PRO A 237 -5.64 11.19 -0.68
N ALA A 238 -4.34 11.33 -0.95
CA ALA A 238 -3.46 10.20 -1.31
C ALA A 238 -2.92 9.50 -0.07
N GLY A 239 -2.73 10.23 1.01
CA GLY A 239 -2.23 9.69 2.26
C GLY A 239 -1.86 10.74 3.30
N PHE A 240 -1.38 10.27 4.44
CA PHE A 240 -0.89 11.07 5.55
C PHE A 240 0.40 10.46 6.08
N GLU A 241 1.38 11.30 6.43
CA GLU A 241 2.57 10.81 7.14
C GLU A 241 2.19 10.38 8.55
N ARG A 242 1.41 11.20 9.25
CA ARG A 242 0.87 10.88 10.57
C ARG A 242 -0.47 11.59 10.82
N VAL A 243 -1.35 10.91 11.54
CA VAL A 243 -2.67 11.37 11.95
C VAL A 243 -2.82 11.12 13.44
N THR A 244 -3.20 12.15 14.21
CA THR A 244 -3.70 12.06 15.58
C THR A 244 -5.13 12.59 15.58
N LEU A 245 -6.09 11.70 15.82
CA LEU A 245 -7.51 12.06 15.79
C LEU A 245 -7.97 12.51 17.19
N PRO A 246 -8.93 13.44 17.27
CA PRO A 246 -9.59 13.74 18.53
C PRO A 246 -10.38 12.53 19.04
N ALA A 247 -10.60 12.50 20.35
CA ALA A 247 -11.42 11.47 20.99
C ALA A 247 -12.80 11.40 20.33
N MET A 248 -13.44 12.54 20.11
CA MET A 248 -14.66 12.65 19.33
C MET A 248 -14.54 13.76 18.28
N MET A 249 -14.93 13.48 17.03
CA MET A 249 -14.77 14.47 15.96
C MET A 249 -15.76 15.63 16.09
N ASP A 250 -16.93 15.41 16.68
CA ASP A 250 -17.97 16.42 16.91
C ASP A 250 -17.52 17.58 17.81
N GLU A 251 -16.45 17.40 18.59
CA GLU A 251 -15.80 18.44 19.39
C GLU A 251 -14.98 19.43 18.55
N VAL A 252 -14.56 19.05 17.34
CA VAL A 252 -13.73 19.91 16.47
C VAL A 252 -14.57 21.08 15.94
N ARG A 253 -14.17 22.30 16.31
CA ARG A 253 -14.81 23.55 15.87
C ARG A 253 -13.95 24.39 14.96
N TRP A 254 -12.63 24.21 15.00
CA TRP A 254 -11.71 24.97 14.16
C TRP A 254 -10.66 24.07 13.53
N ALA A 255 -10.16 24.51 12.38
CA ALA A 255 -9.00 23.91 11.74
C ALA A 255 -8.03 25.01 11.29
N SER A 256 -6.73 24.77 11.45
CA SER A 256 -5.68 25.54 10.77
C SER A 256 -4.97 24.63 9.78
N VAL A 257 -4.95 25.04 8.52
CA VAL A 257 -4.28 24.30 7.44
C VAL A 257 -3.04 25.08 7.02
N VAL A 258 -1.90 24.42 7.01
CA VAL A 258 -0.62 24.99 6.56
C VAL A 258 -0.17 24.23 5.33
N ARG A 259 0.01 24.94 4.21
CA ARG A 259 0.58 24.34 3.01
C ARG A 259 2.09 24.34 3.13
N ARG A 260 2.70 23.16 3.01
CA ARG A 260 4.15 22.96 3.12
C ARG A 260 4.84 23.05 1.79
N SER A 261 4.25 22.44 0.76
CA SER A 261 4.82 22.44 -0.59
C SER A 261 3.74 22.17 -1.62
N VAL A 262 3.98 22.64 -2.84
CA VAL A 262 3.24 22.24 -4.04
C VAL A 262 4.29 21.85 -5.07
N GLN A 263 4.18 20.63 -5.59
CA GLN A 263 5.06 20.12 -6.64
C GLN A 263 4.19 19.45 -7.70
N GLY A 264 3.99 20.14 -8.82
CA GLY A 264 3.07 19.69 -9.87
C GLY A 264 1.65 19.55 -9.33
N ASP A 265 1.08 18.34 -9.46
CA ASP A 265 -0.27 17.99 -9.02
C ASP A 265 -0.34 17.51 -7.55
N LEU A 266 0.79 17.52 -6.82
CA LEU A 266 0.88 17.13 -5.42
C LEU A 266 1.01 18.36 -4.51
N ALA A 267 0.08 18.53 -3.56
CA ALA A 267 0.28 19.43 -2.43
C ALA A 267 0.50 18.63 -1.15
N ARG A 268 1.42 19.12 -0.31
CA ARG A 268 1.58 18.65 1.07
C ARG A 268 1.05 19.69 2.02
N ILE A 269 0.13 19.30 2.88
CA ILE A 269 -0.45 20.17 3.91
C ILE A 269 -0.37 19.53 5.30
N ASP A 270 -0.28 20.38 6.31
CA ASP A 270 -0.51 19.99 7.71
C ASP A 270 -1.81 20.62 8.18
N VAL A 271 -2.53 19.93 9.06
CA VAL A 271 -3.80 20.38 9.62
C VAL A 271 -3.76 20.24 11.13
N ASP A 272 -3.93 21.35 11.84
CA ASP A 272 -4.18 21.37 13.28
C ASP A 272 -5.68 21.51 13.53
N LEU A 273 -6.24 20.66 14.39
CA LEU A 273 -7.65 20.67 14.77
C LEU A 273 -7.81 21.22 16.18
N PHE A 274 -8.84 22.05 16.39
CA PHE A 274 -9.12 22.65 17.70
C PHE A 274 -10.58 22.50 18.10
N ASP A 275 -10.80 22.38 19.41
CA ASP A 275 -12.12 22.28 20.02
C ASP A 275 -12.83 23.65 20.14
N ALA A 276 -14.01 23.66 20.77
CA ALA A 276 -14.78 24.88 21.04
C ALA A 276 -14.04 25.87 21.96
N GLU A 277 -13.21 25.37 22.88
CA GLU A 277 -12.35 26.17 23.76
C GLU A 277 -11.03 26.57 23.09
N GLN A 278 -10.86 26.30 21.80
CA GLN A 278 -9.68 26.61 20.99
C GLN A 278 -8.42 25.85 21.42
N ARG A 279 -8.57 24.74 22.15
CA ARG A 279 -7.46 23.86 22.52
C ARG A 279 -7.20 22.89 21.38
N PRO A 280 -5.94 22.58 21.06
CA PRO A 280 -5.64 21.63 20.01
C PRO A 280 -6.08 20.23 20.44
N CYS A 281 -6.86 19.55 19.60
CA CYS A 281 -7.46 18.25 19.89
C CYS A 281 -7.13 17.16 18.85
N GLY A 282 -6.53 17.53 17.72
CA GLY A 282 -6.03 16.57 16.74
C GLY A 282 -5.05 17.23 15.76
N ARG A 283 -4.35 16.40 14.98
CA ARG A 283 -3.38 16.87 13.99
C ARG A 283 -3.20 15.88 12.85
N LEU A 284 -3.09 16.38 11.63
CA LEU A 284 -2.73 15.61 10.44
C LEU A 284 -1.48 16.23 9.82
N THR A 285 -0.49 15.41 9.50
CA THR A 285 0.80 15.87 8.99
C THR A 285 1.17 15.20 7.68
N GLY A 286 1.87 15.94 6.82
CA GLY A 286 2.33 15.44 5.54
C GLY A 286 1.19 14.95 4.66
N HIS A 287 0.01 15.58 4.77
CA HIS A 287 -1.15 15.18 4.02
C HIS A 287 -0.91 15.46 2.53
N ALA A 288 -0.85 14.38 1.75
CA ALA A 288 -0.69 14.43 0.32
C ALA A 288 -2.07 14.55 -0.36
N LEU A 289 -2.28 15.68 -1.05
CA LEU A 289 -3.42 15.89 -1.93
C LEU A 289 -2.95 15.73 -3.38
N VAL A 290 -3.63 14.85 -4.13
CA VAL A 290 -3.35 14.59 -5.54
C VAL A 290 -4.60 14.86 -6.39
N ARG A 291 -4.43 15.26 -7.64
CA ARG A 291 -5.54 15.53 -8.55
C ARG A 291 -6.27 14.23 -8.96
N ALA A 292 -7.59 14.13 -8.84
CA ALA A 292 -8.32 12.86 -9.04
C ALA A 292 -8.44 12.45 -10.50
N THR A 293 -8.03 13.30 -11.45
CA THR A 293 -7.73 12.81 -12.81
C THR A 293 -6.63 11.75 -12.81
N GLU A 294 -5.76 11.74 -11.79
CA GLU A 294 -4.74 10.72 -11.53
C GLU A 294 -5.22 9.63 -10.57
N VAL A 295 -6.18 9.94 -9.68
CA VAL A 295 -6.93 8.94 -8.87
C VAL A 295 -8.04 8.23 -9.66
N ARG A 296 -8.11 8.47 -10.98
CA ARG A 296 -8.24 7.33 -11.90
C ARG A 296 -6.95 6.50 -11.81
N GLY A 297 -6.67 6.01 -10.60
CA GLY A 297 -5.85 4.85 -10.41
C GLY A 297 -6.48 3.83 -11.33
N LEU A 298 -5.62 3.26 -12.17
CA LEU A 298 -5.78 1.94 -12.72
C LEU A 298 -6.70 1.17 -11.79
N ASP A 299 -7.99 1.09 -12.13
CA ASP A 299 -8.83 0.13 -11.45
C ASP A 299 -8.14 -1.19 -11.81
N PRO A 300 -7.58 -1.94 -10.86
CA PRO A 300 -6.91 -3.19 -11.19
C PRO A 300 -7.88 -4.16 -11.90
N SER A 301 -9.19 -3.91 -11.77
CA SER A 301 -10.27 -4.59 -12.48
C SER A 301 -10.69 -3.96 -13.83
N ALA A 302 -10.25 -2.74 -14.18
CA ALA A 302 -10.53 -2.13 -15.49
C ALA A 302 -9.82 -2.85 -16.66
N GLY A 303 -9.00 -3.85 -16.36
CA GLY A 303 -8.38 -4.74 -17.34
C GLY A 303 -7.12 -4.14 -17.98
N VAL A 304 -6.34 -5.02 -18.59
CA VAL A 304 -5.02 -4.70 -19.16
C VAL A 304 -5.08 -3.59 -20.21
N GLU A 305 -6.15 -3.48 -20.99
CA GLU A 305 -6.27 -2.45 -22.04
C GLU A 305 -6.41 -1.02 -21.48
N ALA A 306 -7.31 -0.83 -20.50
CA ALA A 306 -7.47 0.46 -19.85
C ALA A 306 -6.17 0.87 -19.15
N ALA A 307 -5.47 -0.11 -18.60
CA ALA A 307 -4.20 0.09 -17.97
C ALA A 307 -3.09 0.48 -18.95
N ALA A 308 -3.00 -0.22 -20.07
CA ALA A 308 -2.02 0.07 -21.10
C ALA A 308 -2.26 1.47 -21.72
N ALA A 309 -3.52 1.87 -21.90
CA ALA A 309 -3.87 3.22 -22.37
C ALA A 309 -3.41 4.31 -21.38
N TRP A 310 -3.57 4.08 -20.07
CA TRP A 310 -3.09 5.01 -19.04
C TRP A 310 -1.56 5.15 -19.07
N VAL A 311 -0.84 4.02 -19.10
CA VAL A 311 0.64 4.02 -19.18
C VAL A 311 1.12 4.72 -20.45
N THR A 312 0.44 4.46 -21.57
CA THR A 312 0.74 5.10 -22.85
C THR A 312 0.60 6.61 -22.75
N ALA A 313 -0.48 7.11 -22.13
CA ALA A 313 -0.70 8.54 -21.95
C ALA A 313 0.35 9.20 -21.05
N ARG A 314 0.81 8.52 -20.00
CA ARG A 314 1.90 9.03 -19.13
C ARG A 314 3.25 9.03 -19.83
N ALA A 315 3.60 7.93 -20.50
CA ALA A 315 4.82 7.86 -21.29
C ALA A 315 4.86 8.94 -22.39
N ALA A 316 3.73 9.19 -23.04
CA ALA A 316 3.59 10.28 -24.02
C ALA A 316 3.84 11.66 -23.42
N ALA A 317 3.29 11.93 -22.23
CA ALA A 317 3.48 13.19 -21.53
C ALA A 317 4.96 13.43 -21.19
N LEU A 318 5.66 12.41 -20.68
CA LEU A 318 7.11 12.48 -20.38
C LEU A 318 7.95 12.69 -21.65
N LEU A 319 7.53 12.11 -22.77
CA LEU A 319 8.16 12.32 -24.08
C LEU A 319 7.79 13.66 -24.74
N GLY A 320 6.86 14.43 -24.15
CA GLY A 320 6.35 15.67 -24.74
C GLY A 320 5.56 15.44 -26.05
N ARG A 321 4.88 14.30 -26.18
CA ARG A 321 4.14 13.88 -27.38
C ARG A 321 2.65 13.71 -27.11
N ASP A 322 1.87 13.70 -28.18
CA ASP A 322 0.47 13.31 -28.13
C ASP A 322 0.35 11.81 -27.79
N PRO A 323 -0.47 11.40 -26.80
CA PRO A 323 -0.78 9.99 -26.53
C PRO A 323 -1.17 9.18 -27.76
N ALA A 324 -1.86 9.78 -28.74
CA ALA A 324 -2.26 9.10 -29.97
C ALA A 324 -1.08 8.73 -30.88
N SER A 325 0.11 9.30 -30.65
CA SER A 325 1.34 9.00 -31.39
C SER A 325 2.10 7.77 -30.87
N LEU A 326 1.67 7.21 -29.74
CA LEU A 326 2.28 6.05 -29.09
C LEU A 326 1.29 4.89 -29.10
N THR A 327 1.76 3.70 -29.45
CA THR A 327 0.93 2.49 -29.35
C THR A 327 1.26 1.75 -28.06
N PRO A 328 0.27 1.09 -27.42
CA PRO A 328 0.50 0.31 -26.21
C PRO A 328 1.51 -0.85 -26.37
N ASP A 329 1.79 -1.23 -27.62
CA ASP A 329 2.65 -2.35 -28.01
C ASP A 329 4.03 -1.90 -28.50
N THR A 330 4.29 -0.58 -28.53
CA THR A 330 5.62 -0.05 -28.88
C THR A 330 6.53 -0.07 -27.66
N GLU A 331 7.76 -0.56 -27.83
CA GLU A 331 8.76 -0.50 -26.76
C GLU A 331 9.09 0.97 -26.45
N LEU A 332 9.11 1.31 -25.16
CA LEU A 332 9.38 2.69 -24.74
C LEU A 332 10.79 3.16 -25.18
N THR A 333 11.77 2.26 -25.17
CA THR A 333 13.14 2.54 -25.62
C THR A 333 13.20 2.95 -27.10
N ASP A 334 12.34 2.37 -27.95
CA ASP A 334 12.30 2.67 -29.39
C ASP A 334 11.77 4.07 -29.71
N VAL A 335 11.03 4.68 -28.79
CA VAL A 335 10.45 6.02 -28.95
C VAL A 335 11.25 7.11 -28.27
N GLY A 336 12.42 6.76 -27.71
CA GLY A 336 13.34 7.68 -27.04
C GLY A 336 13.10 7.83 -25.54
N PHE A 337 12.43 6.86 -24.92
CA PHE A 337 12.24 6.84 -23.47
C PHE A 337 13.53 6.37 -22.79
N ASP A 338 14.07 7.20 -21.92
CA ASP A 338 15.34 6.94 -21.23
C ASP A 338 15.14 6.41 -19.80
N SER A 339 16.26 6.11 -19.11
CA SER A 339 16.21 5.60 -17.75
C SER A 339 15.70 6.62 -16.72
N MET A 340 15.85 7.92 -16.97
CA MET A 340 15.35 8.97 -16.07
C MET A 340 13.83 9.06 -16.17
N MET A 341 13.29 9.07 -17.40
CA MET A 341 11.86 8.97 -17.66
C MET A 341 11.27 7.66 -17.10
N GLY A 342 12.01 6.55 -17.15
CA GLY A 342 11.59 5.30 -16.52
C GLY A 342 11.50 5.35 -14.99
N VAL A 343 12.38 6.09 -14.33
CA VAL A 343 12.26 6.35 -12.89
C VAL A 343 11.06 7.25 -12.60
N GLU A 344 10.83 8.28 -13.40
CA GLU A 344 9.68 9.18 -13.26
C GLU A 344 8.36 8.44 -13.46
N LEU A 345 8.21 7.68 -14.54
CA LEU A 345 7.02 6.86 -14.80
C LEU A 345 6.79 5.83 -13.69
N ARG A 346 7.84 5.19 -13.17
CA ARG A 346 7.71 4.29 -12.00
C ARG A 346 7.21 5.05 -10.77
N ASN A 347 7.70 6.26 -10.53
CA ASN A 347 7.26 7.08 -9.40
C ASN A 347 5.80 7.51 -9.57
N GLU A 348 5.37 7.89 -10.78
CA GLU A 348 3.97 8.18 -11.10
C GLU A 348 3.08 6.95 -10.89
N LEU A 349 3.53 5.77 -11.34
CA LEU A 349 2.83 4.50 -11.11
C LEU A 349 2.71 4.18 -9.61
N THR A 350 3.79 4.36 -8.86
CA THR A 350 3.82 4.14 -7.42
C THR A 350 2.89 5.12 -6.69
N ALA A 351 2.86 6.38 -7.13
CA ALA A 351 1.94 7.40 -6.60
C ALA A 351 0.48 7.06 -6.92
N ALA A 352 0.21 6.42 -8.05
CA ALA A 352 -1.10 5.88 -8.42
C ALA A 352 -1.44 4.55 -7.71
N GLY A 353 -0.64 4.11 -6.74
CA GLY A 353 -0.87 2.90 -5.95
C GLY A 353 -0.35 1.61 -6.58
N VAL A 354 0.41 1.71 -7.68
CA VAL A 354 0.86 0.55 -8.45
C VAL A 354 2.37 0.37 -8.33
N ALA A 355 2.78 -0.69 -7.63
CA ALA A 355 4.19 -1.03 -7.50
C ALA A 355 4.67 -1.81 -8.73
N VAL A 356 5.54 -1.19 -9.53
CA VAL A 356 6.23 -1.88 -10.63
C VAL A 356 7.74 -1.88 -10.41
N PRO A 357 8.41 -3.04 -10.52
CA PRO A 357 9.87 -3.07 -10.46
C PRO A 357 10.50 -2.17 -11.52
N LEU A 358 11.52 -1.39 -11.14
CA LEU A 358 12.16 -0.44 -12.06
C LEU A 358 12.70 -1.13 -13.32
N HIS A 359 13.22 -2.35 -13.20
CA HIS A 359 13.72 -3.11 -14.35
C HIS A 359 12.62 -3.50 -15.35
N VAL A 360 11.36 -3.54 -14.93
CA VAL A 360 10.21 -3.72 -15.84
C VAL A 360 9.94 -2.41 -16.58
N VAL A 361 9.99 -1.26 -15.91
CA VAL A 361 9.75 0.03 -16.57
C VAL A 361 10.89 0.42 -17.53
N VAL A 362 12.13 0.11 -17.17
CA VAL A 362 13.34 0.48 -17.93
C VAL A 362 13.77 -0.60 -18.94
N GLY A 363 13.35 -1.85 -18.75
CA GLY A 363 13.84 -3.01 -19.51
C GLY A 363 13.08 -3.28 -20.81
N ALA A 364 13.16 -2.36 -21.77
CA ALA A 364 12.55 -2.49 -23.11
C ALA A 364 11.06 -2.88 -23.07
N ALA A 365 10.34 -2.41 -22.06
CA ALA A 365 8.93 -2.77 -21.90
C ALA A 365 8.02 -1.88 -22.75
N THR A 366 6.95 -2.47 -23.23
CA THR A 366 5.82 -1.76 -23.83
C THR A 366 4.86 -1.29 -22.74
N PRO A 367 4.06 -0.21 -22.96
CA PRO A 367 3.00 0.17 -22.03
C PRO A 367 2.06 -0.98 -21.65
N ARG A 368 1.77 -1.90 -22.59
CA ARG A 368 0.99 -3.12 -22.33
C ARG A 368 1.71 -4.09 -21.40
N GLN A 369 3.01 -4.31 -21.57
CA GLN A 369 3.78 -5.19 -20.69
C GLN A 369 3.87 -4.63 -19.26
N ILE A 370 4.07 -3.31 -19.14
CA ILE A 370 4.00 -2.61 -17.86
C ILE A 370 2.59 -2.78 -17.26
N ALA A 371 1.54 -2.65 -18.07
CA ALA A 371 0.16 -2.87 -17.63
C ALA A 371 -0.14 -4.31 -17.18
N GLN A 372 0.42 -5.31 -17.85
CA GLN A 372 0.32 -6.72 -17.45
C GLN A 372 1.07 -6.99 -16.15
N ALA A 373 2.18 -6.29 -15.91
CA ALA A 373 2.90 -6.36 -14.65
C ALA A 373 2.09 -5.78 -13.48
N PHE A 374 1.13 -4.88 -13.72
CA PHE A 374 0.17 -4.43 -12.69
C PHE A 374 -0.82 -5.52 -12.31
N ALA A 375 -1.28 -6.29 -13.30
CA ALA A 375 -2.31 -7.31 -13.13
C ALA A 375 -1.75 -8.60 -12.51
N SER A 376 -0.44 -8.77 -12.51
CA SER A 376 0.25 -9.89 -11.87
C SER A 376 0.76 -9.44 -10.49
N PRO A 377 0.40 -10.12 -9.39
CA PRO A 377 0.91 -9.75 -8.08
C PRO A 377 2.44 -9.82 -8.07
N VAL A 378 3.07 -8.68 -7.78
CA VAL A 378 4.52 -8.59 -7.60
C VAL A 378 4.88 -9.36 -6.34
N ALA A 379 5.49 -10.53 -6.50
CA ALA A 379 6.18 -11.19 -5.40
C ALA A 379 7.21 -10.20 -4.81
N PRO A 380 7.36 -10.10 -3.48
CA PRO A 380 8.32 -9.17 -2.88
C PRO A 380 9.70 -9.40 -3.49
N ALA A 381 10.33 -8.31 -3.94
CA ALA A 381 11.62 -8.37 -4.58
C ALA A 381 12.63 -9.03 -3.63
N GLU A 382 13.21 -10.16 -4.07
CA GLU A 382 14.36 -10.75 -3.38
C GLU A 382 15.46 -9.68 -3.27
N PRO A 383 16.06 -9.51 -2.07
CA PRO A 383 17.19 -8.63 -1.92
C PRO A 383 18.29 -9.09 -2.88
N VAL A 384 18.66 -8.21 -3.82
CA VAL A 384 19.79 -8.44 -4.72
C VAL A 384 21.02 -8.67 -3.85
N ALA A 385 21.49 -9.91 -3.81
CA ALA A 385 22.73 -10.26 -3.14
C ALA A 385 23.84 -9.35 -3.70
N PRO A 386 24.69 -8.75 -2.85
CA PRO A 386 25.81 -7.95 -3.34
C PRO A 386 26.63 -8.82 -4.29
N ALA A 387 27.00 -8.23 -5.44
CA ALA A 387 27.84 -8.87 -6.43
C ALA A 387 29.08 -9.48 -5.72
N PRO A 388 29.51 -10.71 -6.08
CA PRO A 388 30.67 -11.32 -5.46
C PRO A 388 31.85 -10.38 -5.59
N ALA A 389 32.43 -9.98 -4.45
CA ALA A 389 33.72 -9.32 -4.43
C ALA A 389 34.71 -10.24 -5.14
N GLU A 390 35.37 -9.71 -6.16
CA GLU A 390 36.46 -10.35 -6.89
C GLU A 390 37.50 -10.81 -5.85
N ALA A 391 37.63 -12.13 -5.68
CA ALA A 391 38.55 -12.71 -4.72
C ALA A 391 40.00 -12.44 -5.17
N PRO A 392 40.91 -12.05 -4.26
CA PRO A 392 42.33 -11.96 -4.58
C PRO A 392 42.86 -13.35 -4.95
N ALA A 393 43.65 -13.43 -6.01
CA ALA A 393 44.32 -14.66 -6.43
C ALA A 393 45.15 -15.26 -5.27
N GLU A 394 44.82 -16.49 -4.87
CA GLU A 394 45.67 -17.27 -3.97
C GLU A 394 46.83 -17.95 -4.75
N PRO A 395 48.05 -17.98 -4.18
CA PRO A 395 49.15 -18.75 -4.73
C PRO A 395 49.02 -20.23 -4.34
N ALA A 396 49.43 -21.09 -5.26
CA ALA A 396 49.48 -22.54 -5.10
C ALA A 396 50.25 -22.99 -3.84
N THR A 397 49.72 -23.97 -3.10
CA THR A 397 50.55 -24.89 -2.30
C THR A 397 49.86 -26.22 -2.06
N ASP A 398 50.69 -27.26 -2.07
CA ASP A 398 50.40 -28.69 -2.04
C ASP A 398 49.64 -29.22 -0.80
N LEU A 399 48.87 -30.29 -1.04
CA LEU A 399 48.34 -31.22 -0.03
C LEU A 399 49.48 -31.98 0.69
N PRO A 400 49.20 -32.51 1.89
CA PRO A 400 49.10 -33.97 1.95
C PRO A 400 47.91 -34.51 2.79
N ALA A 401 47.78 -35.82 2.71
CA ALA A 401 46.58 -36.62 2.96
C ALA A 401 46.35 -37.08 4.42
N THR A 402 45.09 -37.49 4.65
CA THR A 402 44.55 -38.50 5.60
C THR A 402 44.64 -38.27 7.11
N GLU A 403 43.49 -38.13 7.77
CA GLU A 403 43.26 -38.73 9.10
C GLU A 403 41.78 -39.12 9.36
N GLN A 404 41.61 -40.43 9.46
CA GLN A 404 40.68 -41.31 10.21
C GLN A 404 39.32 -40.82 10.76
N LEU A 405 38.29 -41.56 10.34
CA LEU A 405 36.98 -41.74 10.98
C LEU A 405 37.10 -42.41 12.35
N SER A 406 36.35 -41.92 13.34
CA SER A 406 36.15 -42.56 14.65
C SER A 406 34.67 -42.96 14.84
N PRO A 407 34.34 -44.18 15.30
CA PRO A 407 32.98 -44.66 15.46
C PRO A 407 32.48 -44.45 16.90
N LEU A 408 31.78 -43.35 17.15
CA LEU A 408 31.11 -43.10 18.43
C LEU A 408 29.84 -42.26 18.22
N ALA A 409 28.86 -42.83 17.51
CA ALA A 409 27.53 -42.23 17.37
C ALA A 409 26.41 -43.26 17.09
N THR A 410 26.49 -44.47 17.68
CA THR A 410 25.50 -45.54 17.41
C THR A 410 24.58 -45.87 18.61
N HIS A 411 24.54 -45.03 19.66
CA HIS A 411 23.65 -45.31 20.82
C HIS A 411 22.65 -44.19 21.17
N ALA A 412 22.51 -43.14 20.36
CA ALA A 412 21.49 -42.10 20.58
C ALA A 412 20.23 -42.27 19.71
N THR A 413 20.30 -43.01 18.60
CA THR A 413 19.21 -43.13 17.62
C THR A 413 18.11 -44.12 18.02
N ALA A 414 18.37 -45.02 18.98
CA ALA A 414 17.38 -46.03 19.41
C ALA A 414 16.37 -45.51 20.45
N ALA A 415 16.70 -44.45 21.21
CA ALA A 415 15.81 -43.94 22.26
C ALA A 415 14.74 -42.96 21.72
N PHE A 416 15.02 -42.26 20.61
CA PHE A 416 14.11 -41.23 20.08
C PHE A 416 13.02 -41.81 19.18
N VAL A 417 13.34 -42.83 18.37
CA VAL A 417 12.36 -43.50 17.48
C VAL A 417 11.31 -44.29 18.29
N GLY A 418 11.68 -44.83 19.45
CA GLY A 418 10.75 -45.51 20.36
C GLY A 418 9.75 -44.57 21.04
N GLY A 419 10.15 -43.34 21.36
CA GLY A 419 9.30 -42.35 22.03
C GLY A 419 8.22 -41.75 21.12
N VAL A 420 8.57 -41.44 19.87
CA VAL A 420 7.63 -40.84 18.91
C VAL A 420 6.61 -41.87 18.40
N ALA A 421 7.02 -43.12 18.16
CA ALA A 421 6.09 -44.18 17.79
C ALA A 421 5.10 -44.52 18.93
N GLY A 422 5.53 -44.44 20.19
CA GLY A 422 4.67 -44.67 21.35
C GLY A 422 3.59 -43.59 21.54
N ALA A 423 3.95 -42.31 21.36
CA ALA A 423 3.01 -41.20 21.50
C ALA A 423 1.95 -41.17 20.38
N VAL A 424 2.35 -41.49 19.14
CA VAL A 424 1.43 -41.58 18.00
C VAL A 424 0.46 -42.76 18.15
N LEU A 425 0.93 -43.90 18.65
CA LEU A 425 0.07 -45.07 18.89
C LEU A 425 -0.94 -44.81 20.02
N LEU A 426 -0.55 -44.09 21.07
CA LEU A 426 -1.46 -43.74 22.18
C LEU A 426 -2.57 -42.78 21.72
N ALA A 427 -2.22 -41.75 20.94
CA ALA A 427 -3.19 -40.80 20.38
C ALA A 427 -4.15 -41.46 19.37
N LEU A 428 -3.67 -42.44 18.59
CA LEU A 428 -4.52 -43.22 17.68
C LEU A 428 -5.50 -44.14 18.43
N LEU A 429 -5.08 -44.72 19.57
CA LEU A 429 -5.95 -45.56 20.38
C LEU A 429 -7.00 -44.73 21.13
N GLU A 430 -6.67 -43.53 21.59
CA GLU A 430 -7.63 -42.60 22.20
C GLU A 430 -8.64 -42.06 21.18
N TRP A 431 -8.21 -41.78 19.94
CA TRP A 431 -9.10 -41.36 18.86
C TRP A 431 -10.06 -42.46 18.39
N LEU A 432 -9.62 -43.73 18.40
CA LEU A 432 -10.48 -44.87 18.06
C LEU A 432 -11.45 -45.27 19.19
N ALA A 433 -11.23 -44.77 20.42
CA ALA A 433 -12.08 -45.03 21.57
C ALA A 433 -13.15 -43.94 21.82
N ALA A 434 -13.04 -42.80 21.14
CA ALA A 434 -14.03 -41.72 21.10
C ALA A 434 -14.95 -41.87 19.88
#